data_AF-A0A086M2S9-F1
#
_entry.id   AF-A0A086M2S9-F1
#
_cell.length_a   1.000
_cell.length_b   1.000
_cell.length_c   1.000
_cell.angle_alpha   90.00
_cell.angle_beta   90.00
_cell.angle_gamma   90.00
#
_symmetry.space_group_name_H-M   'P 1'
#
loop_
_entity.id
_entity.type
_entity.pdbx_description
1 polymer ?
#
loop_
_entity_poly.entity_id
_entity_poly.type
_entity_poly.pdbx_seq_one_letter_code
_entity_poly.pdbx_strand_id
1 'polypeptide(L)'
;MARGAVLSQSRLVASILFYLGAVSSGKTTVVTHLLDEKRESGTLHTIRLCFSARTKADEVQQTVESKLEKKRKNQLSAPGGRECVLFVDDVNLPLPEKTGTQPAIEFLRQFQEFKGFYDSKKIQWNVIEKCLLLLGGAPPSSGRKPLPPRFCRHSLSLRLAEPDNVSTQKMFLGILTGYFEAEGVNADIRFAAKPLVDATIELYTQVKETFLPTPPRPVYVFSFRNMKTLFQGILAAKKTSLPDKDALIRLWNHEVCRTFYDRLMTDEDRQRFRTSLVSLVNRKFSLEWNETLLVYPSSRLWGNFVSPERLYEEAPHPKQVLPILETFRDELFASGGATTAGARNGDTADTGDAADSRSTGARGRSAGSSLVFFSEAVEHLFKLCRILMLARGNALLVGVGGTGKQTLFRLAAFIQETAVVEFVAATSFHSTCSLEEDSPPPTTRTGEPQPTETSVSVLDQFRECEKSFLLQSGLSRCLPTAFLLTETQIVDDGILQDINTLLSTGEVKSPVQTVLEAKVRFS
;
A
#
# COMPACT_ATOMS: atom_id res chain seq x y z
N MET A 1 -26.11 -1.71 16.80
CA MET A 1 -27.52 -1.36 16.54
C MET A 1 -27.71 -0.09 15.70
N ALA A 2 -27.17 1.09 16.06
CA ALA A 2 -27.38 2.32 15.27
C ALA A 2 -26.82 2.31 13.82
N ARG A 3 -25.76 1.52 13.55
CA ARG A 3 -25.07 1.49 12.25
C ARG A 3 -25.85 0.76 11.14
N GLY A 4 -26.49 -0.35 11.47
CA GLY A 4 -27.34 -1.10 10.53
C GLY A 4 -28.64 -0.38 10.19
N ALA A 5 -29.19 0.36 11.18
CA ALA A 5 -30.41 1.16 11.01
C ALA A 5 -30.25 2.27 9.96
N VAL A 6 -29.07 2.87 9.84
CA VAL A 6 -28.81 3.92 8.84
C VAL A 6 -28.91 3.37 7.42
N LEU A 7 -28.33 2.19 7.12
CA LEU A 7 -28.45 1.61 5.77
C LEU A 7 -29.86 1.08 5.49
N SER A 8 -30.54 0.48 6.46
CA SER A 8 -31.90 -0.03 6.26
C SER A 8 -32.93 1.11 6.14
N GLN A 9 -32.80 2.18 6.91
CA GLN A 9 -33.68 3.35 6.83
C GLN A 9 -33.33 4.29 5.67
N SER A 10 -32.05 4.46 5.31
CA SER A 10 -31.67 5.29 4.15
C SER A 10 -32.16 4.73 2.82
N ARG A 11 -32.36 3.40 2.72
CA ARG A 11 -33.01 2.77 1.56
C ARG A 11 -34.44 3.24 1.32
N LEU A 12 -35.15 3.67 2.37
CA LEU A 12 -36.50 4.21 2.26
C LEU A 12 -36.51 5.69 1.82
N VAL A 13 -35.36 6.38 1.91
CA VAL A 13 -35.27 7.84 1.80
C VAL A 13 -34.43 8.29 0.60
N ALA A 14 -33.37 7.56 0.23
CA ALA A 14 -32.45 7.95 -0.84
C ALA A 14 -31.86 6.76 -1.61
N SER A 15 -31.71 6.94 -2.92
CA SER A 15 -31.00 5.98 -3.79
C SER A 15 -29.47 6.10 -3.71
N ILE A 16 -28.95 7.14 -3.05
CA ILE A 16 -27.52 7.39 -2.88
C ILE A 16 -27.23 7.80 -1.44
N LEU A 17 -26.21 7.19 -0.84
CA LEU A 17 -25.65 7.62 0.44
C LEU A 17 -24.22 8.10 0.24
N PHE A 18 -23.93 9.34 0.62
CA PHE A 18 -22.62 9.96 0.45
C PHE A 18 -21.95 10.20 1.80
N TYR A 19 -20.91 9.41 2.09
CA TYR A 19 -20.05 9.56 3.26
C TYR A 19 -18.96 10.59 2.98
N LEU A 20 -19.04 11.74 3.65
CA LEU A 20 -18.11 12.87 3.51
C LEU A 20 -17.26 13.02 4.78
N GLY A 21 -15.94 13.13 4.66
CA GLY A 21 -15.08 13.34 5.84
C GLY A 21 -13.60 13.44 5.47
N ALA A 22 -12.75 13.92 6.38
CA ALA A 22 -11.32 14.05 6.13
C ALA A 22 -10.67 12.71 5.69
N VAL A 23 -9.55 12.76 4.98
CA VAL A 23 -8.81 11.53 4.62
C VAL A 23 -8.45 10.78 5.91
N SER A 24 -8.60 9.45 5.90
CA SER A 24 -8.40 8.59 7.07
C SER A 24 -9.44 8.73 8.21
N SER A 25 -10.58 9.39 8.00
CA SER A 25 -11.67 9.47 9.00
C SER A 25 -12.48 8.18 9.22
N GLY A 26 -12.01 7.03 8.72
CA GLY A 26 -12.66 5.72 8.91
C GLY A 26 -13.85 5.43 7.98
N LYS A 27 -14.17 6.29 7.00
CA LYS A 27 -15.27 6.09 6.04
C LYS A 27 -15.26 4.71 5.39
N THR A 28 -14.15 4.38 4.73
CA THR A 28 -13.96 3.10 4.05
C THR A 28 -14.12 1.93 5.01
N THR A 29 -13.55 2.02 6.22
CA THR A 29 -13.67 0.97 7.25
C THR A 29 -15.12 0.75 7.68
N VAL A 30 -15.87 1.83 7.93
CA VAL A 30 -17.28 1.75 8.34
C VAL A 30 -18.14 1.13 7.24
N VAL A 31 -17.95 1.58 6.00
CA VAL A 31 -18.70 1.05 4.85
C VAL A 31 -18.34 -0.40 4.59
N THR A 32 -17.04 -0.75 4.53
CA THR A 32 -16.58 -2.12 4.27
C THR A 32 -17.09 -3.09 5.32
N HIS A 33 -16.97 -2.78 6.62
CA HIS A 33 -17.50 -3.65 7.69
C HIS A 33 -18.99 -3.92 7.52
N LEU A 34 -19.76 -2.87 7.20
CA LEU A 34 -21.21 -2.97 7.05
C LEU A 34 -21.62 -3.75 5.80
N LEU A 35 -20.82 -3.67 4.73
CA LEU A 35 -21.01 -4.45 3.53
C LEU A 35 -20.61 -5.92 3.72
N ASP A 36 -19.52 -6.20 4.44
CA ASP A 36 -19.03 -7.56 4.71
C ASP A 36 -20.04 -8.33 5.59
N GLU A 37 -20.56 -7.71 6.66
CA GLU A 37 -21.60 -8.29 7.53
C GLU A 37 -22.85 -8.71 6.72
N LYS A 38 -23.25 -7.89 5.74
CA LYS A 38 -24.38 -8.23 4.85
C LYS A 38 -24.01 -9.23 3.78
N ARG A 39 -22.77 -9.24 3.31
CA ARG A 39 -22.28 -10.21 2.32
C ARG A 39 -22.28 -11.63 2.91
N GLU A 40 -21.88 -11.77 4.16
CA GLU A 40 -21.90 -13.05 4.90
C GLU A 40 -23.32 -13.63 5.02
N SER A 41 -24.35 -12.77 5.12
CA SER A 41 -25.75 -13.21 5.10
C SER A 41 -26.24 -13.73 3.73
N GLY A 42 -25.42 -13.64 2.67
CA GLY A 42 -25.75 -14.11 1.32
C GLY A 42 -26.73 -13.21 0.54
N THR A 43 -27.21 -12.13 1.13
CA THR A 43 -28.24 -11.26 0.55
C THR A 43 -27.68 -10.20 -0.42
N LEU A 44 -26.39 -9.89 -0.32
CA LEU A 44 -25.78 -8.73 -0.96
C LEU A 44 -24.61 -9.11 -1.88
N HIS A 45 -24.60 -8.51 -3.07
CA HIS A 45 -23.46 -8.47 -3.97
C HIS A 45 -22.87 -7.05 -3.99
N THR A 46 -21.56 -6.95 -3.77
CA THR A 46 -20.87 -5.66 -3.57
C THR A 46 -19.83 -5.44 -4.65
N ILE A 47 -19.96 -4.34 -5.39
CA ILE A 47 -18.98 -3.85 -6.35
C ILE A 47 -18.26 -2.68 -5.69
N ARG A 48 -16.94 -2.80 -5.51
CA ARG A 48 -16.11 -1.74 -4.97
C ARG A 48 -15.29 -1.09 -6.09
N LEU A 49 -15.29 0.22 -6.11
CA LEU A 49 -14.46 1.06 -6.98
C LEU A 49 -13.65 2.02 -6.10
N CYS A 50 -12.40 2.28 -6.49
CA CYS A 50 -11.59 3.34 -5.89
C CYS A 50 -11.20 4.30 -7.01
N PHE A 51 -11.66 5.54 -6.91
CA PHE A 51 -11.32 6.55 -7.90
C PHE A 51 -9.91 7.09 -7.67
N SER A 52 -9.31 7.55 -8.75
CA SER A 52 -8.00 8.17 -8.84
C SER A 52 -8.10 9.45 -9.67
N ALA A 53 -7.03 10.24 -9.70
CA ALA A 53 -6.97 11.47 -10.49
C ALA A 53 -7.27 11.26 -11.99
N ARG A 54 -7.03 10.07 -12.55
CA ARG A 54 -7.19 9.78 -13.98
C ARG A 54 -8.20 8.67 -14.29
N THR A 55 -9.06 8.33 -13.33
CA THR A 55 -10.11 7.33 -13.56
C THR A 55 -11.01 7.73 -14.72
N LYS A 56 -11.12 6.87 -15.73
CA LYS A 56 -11.93 7.11 -16.93
C LYS A 56 -13.30 6.44 -16.82
N ALA A 57 -14.27 6.95 -17.57
CA ALA A 57 -15.65 6.44 -17.54
C ALA A 57 -15.77 5.00 -18.09
N ASP A 58 -15.00 4.68 -19.13
CA ASP A 58 -14.97 3.35 -19.74
C ASP A 58 -14.41 2.29 -18.79
N GLU A 59 -13.35 2.61 -18.04
CA GLU A 59 -12.80 1.74 -16.99
C GLU A 59 -13.85 1.43 -15.91
N VAL A 60 -14.57 2.45 -15.47
CA VAL A 60 -15.65 2.31 -14.47
C VAL A 60 -16.77 1.43 -15.02
N GLN A 61 -17.22 1.69 -16.24
CA GLN A 61 -18.25 0.90 -16.90
C GLN A 61 -17.85 -0.57 -17.03
N GLN A 62 -16.65 -0.86 -17.54
CA GLN A 62 -16.15 -2.23 -17.71
C GLN A 62 -16.05 -2.97 -16.38
N THR A 63 -15.61 -2.30 -15.32
CA THR A 63 -15.49 -2.92 -13.99
C THR A 63 -16.85 -3.25 -13.38
N VAL A 64 -17.87 -2.41 -13.63
CA VAL A 64 -19.23 -2.68 -13.18
C VAL A 64 -19.86 -3.79 -14.03
N GLU A 65 -19.69 -3.75 -15.34
CA GLU A 65 -20.19 -4.78 -16.27
C GLU A 65 -19.63 -6.17 -15.95
N SER A 66 -18.33 -6.28 -15.68
CA SER A 66 -17.68 -7.57 -15.43
C SER A 66 -18.16 -8.25 -14.14
N LYS A 67 -18.65 -7.47 -13.17
CA LYS A 67 -19.16 -7.96 -11.89
C LYS A 67 -20.68 -8.21 -11.89
N LEU A 68 -21.37 -7.99 -13.03
CA LEU A 68 -22.81 -8.21 -13.19
C LEU A 68 -23.11 -9.35 -14.18
N GLU A 69 -24.25 -10.00 -14.01
CA GLU A 69 -24.73 -11.08 -14.88
C GLU A 69 -25.86 -10.60 -15.80
N LYS A 70 -25.89 -11.14 -17.02
CA LYS A 70 -27.00 -10.91 -17.96
C LYS A 70 -28.17 -11.81 -17.59
N LYS A 71 -29.27 -11.21 -17.14
CA LYS A 71 -30.53 -11.91 -16.84
C LYS A 71 -31.40 -12.08 -18.09
N ARG A 72 -31.43 -11.05 -18.94
CA ARG A 72 -32.15 -11.01 -20.22
C ARG A 72 -31.36 -10.18 -21.23
N LYS A 73 -31.80 -10.14 -22.49
CA LYS A 73 -31.27 -9.20 -23.49
C LYS A 73 -31.37 -7.78 -22.90
N ASN A 74 -30.22 -7.11 -22.78
CA ASN A 74 -30.09 -5.73 -22.29
C ASN A 74 -30.44 -5.52 -20.80
N GLN A 75 -30.47 -6.58 -19.99
CA GLN A 75 -30.74 -6.48 -18.56
C GLN A 75 -29.62 -7.14 -17.75
N LEU A 76 -28.93 -6.33 -16.95
CA LEU A 76 -27.88 -6.73 -16.03
C LEU A 76 -28.41 -6.76 -14.60
N SER A 77 -28.04 -7.80 -13.85
CA SER A 77 -28.38 -7.94 -12.44
C SER A 77 -27.19 -8.50 -11.66
N ALA A 78 -27.20 -8.34 -10.35
CA ALA A 78 -26.22 -9.01 -9.51
C ALA A 78 -26.34 -10.54 -9.63
N PRO A 79 -25.22 -11.27 -9.51
CA PRO A 79 -25.19 -12.72 -9.51
C PRO A 79 -26.17 -13.34 -8.51
N GLY A 80 -26.86 -14.40 -8.95
CA GLY A 80 -27.80 -15.14 -8.09
C GLY A 80 -29.01 -14.33 -7.60
N GLY A 81 -29.35 -13.22 -8.27
CA GLY A 81 -30.50 -12.38 -7.93
C GLY A 81 -30.36 -11.61 -6.61
N ARG A 82 -29.14 -11.50 -6.08
CA ARG A 82 -28.83 -10.75 -4.85
C ARG A 82 -29.04 -9.25 -5.06
N GLU A 83 -29.13 -8.50 -3.98
CA GLU A 83 -29.13 -7.04 -4.08
C GLU A 83 -27.75 -6.52 -4.47
N CYS A 84 -27.68 -5.57 -5.40
CA CYS A 84 -26.42 -4.99 -5.83
C CYS A 84 -26.12 -3.70 -5.05
N VAL A 85 -24.90 -3.57 -4.54
CA VAL A 85 -24.37 -2.31 -3.98
C VAL A 85 -23.10 -1.94 -4.71
N LEU A 86 -23.07 -0.73 -5.26
CA LEU A 86 -21.88 -0.11 -5.83
C LEU A 86 -21.29 0.87 -4.82
N PHE A 87 -20.13 0.58 -4.26
CA PHE A 87 -19.39 1.48 -3.38
C PHE A 87 -18.22 2.13 -4.13
N VAL A 88 -18.25 3.45 -4.24
CA VAL A 88 -17.20 4.26 -4.88
C VAL A 88 -16.45 5.04 -3.82
N ASP A 89 -15.20 4.65 -3.55
CA ASP A 89 -14.30 5.39 -2.68
C ASP A 89 -13.59 6.51 -3.47
N ASP A 90 -13.25 7.59 -2.78
CA ASP A 90 -12.59 8.77 -3.35
C ASP A 90 -13.29 9.38 -4.59
N VAL A 91 -14.63 9.40 -4.60
CA VAL A 91 -15.46 9.82 -5.74
C VAL A 91 -15.11 11.21 -6.32
N ASN A 92 -14.56 12.11 -5.50
CA ASN A 92 -14.25 13.49 -5.87
C ASN A 92 -12.76 13.73 -6.19
N LEU A 93 -12.01 12.65 -6.42
CA LEU A 93 -10.61 12.68 -6.79
C LEU A 93 -10.33 12.80 -8.31
N PRO A 94 -11.17 12.29 -9.25
CA PRO A 94 -10.89 12.42 -10.68
C PRO A 94 -10.68 13.87 -11.10
N LEU A 95 -9.68 14.13 -11.94
CA LEU A 95 -9.41 15.46 -12.44
C LEU A 95 -10.40 15.82 -13.56
N PRO A 96 -10.81 17.10 -13.66
CA PRO A 96 -11.60 17.57 -14.78
C PRO A 96 -10.74 17.58 -16.06
N GLU A 97 -11.37 17.26 -17.18
CA GLU A 97 -10.78 17.45 -18.51
C GLU A 97 -10.67 18.94 -18.86
N LYS A 98 -10.10 19.26 -20.03
CA LYS A 98 -9.94 20.65 -20.51
C LYS A 98 -11.26 21.43 -20.54
N THR A 99 -12.37 20.74 -20.76
CA THR A 99 -13.74 21.26 -20.78
C THR A 99 -14.34 21.47 -19.38
N GLY A 100 -13.64 21.07 -18.32
CA GLY A 100 -14.13 21.10 -16.94
C GLY A 100 -14.99 19.90 -16.55
N THR A 101 -15.31 19.00 -17.49
CA THR A 101 -16.13 17.81 -17.22
C THR A 101 -15.32 16.70 -16.55
N GLN A 102 -15.97 15.90 -15.72
CA GLN A 102 -15.39 14.72 -15.08
C GLN A 102 -16.18 13.47 -15.52
N PRO A 103 -15.79 12.80 -16.63
CA PRO A 103 -16.58 11.74 -17.24
C PRO A 103 -16.94 10.58 -16.31
N ALA A 104 -16.03 10.18 -15.42
CA ALA A 104 -16.29 9.10 -14.46
C ALA A 104 -17.44 9.44 -13.48
N ILE A 105 -17.54 10.71 -13.08
CA ILE A 105 -18.63 11.19 -12.22
C ILE A 105 -19.93 11.30 -13.02
N GLU A 106 -19.83 11.75 -14.27
CA GLU A 106 -20.98 11.86 -15.16
C GLU A 106 -21.57 10.49 -15.52
N PHE A 107 -20.72 9.46 -15.66
CA PHE A 107 -21.14 8.07 -15.77
C PHE A 107 -21.94 7.64 -14.53
N LEU A 108 -21.45 7.93 -13.31
CA LEU A 108 -22.20 7.61 -12.08
C LEU A 108 -23.54 8.35 -12.00
N ARG A 109 -23.60 9.60 -12.50
CA ARG A 109 -24.86 10.34 -12.62
C ARG A 109 -25.82 9.64 -13.58
N GLN A 110 -25.35 9.27 -14.78
CA GLN A 110 -26.15 8.54 -15.76
C GLN A 110 -26.66 7.22 -15.19
N PHE A 111 -25.76 6.44 -14.58
CA PHE A 111 -26.03 5.17 -13.92
C PHE A 111 -27.17 5.30 -12.90
N GLN A 112 -27.14 6.37 -12.09
CA GLN A 112 -28.12 6.59 -11.04
C GLN A 112 -29.47 7.11 -11.55
N GLU A 113 -29.46 8.04 -12.50
CA GLU A 113 -30.66 8.71 -12.99
C GLU A 113 -31.45 7.82 -13.95
N PHE A 114 -30.76 7.15 -14.87
CA PHE A 114 -31.39 6.33 -15.91
C PHE A 114 -31.40 4.83 -15.59
N LYS A 115 -30.84 4.42 -14.44
CA LYS A 115 -30.80 3.02 -13.98
C LYS A 115 -30.15 2.08 -15.01
N GLY A 116 -29.10 2.55 -15.66
CA GLY A 116 -28.43 1.85 -16.74
C GLY A 116 -27.35 2.70 -17.39
N PHE A 117 -26.73 2.16 -18.42
CA PHE A 117 -25.74 2.85 -19.23
C PHE A 117 -25.82 2.36 -20.68
N TYR A 118 -25.22 3.14 -21.57
CA TYR A 118 -25.16 2.84 -22.99
C TYR A 118 -23.89 2.05 -23.34
N ASP A 119 -24.03 0.91 -24.01
CA ASP A 119 -22.92 0.18 -24.61
C ASP A 119 -22.65 0.78 -25.99
N SER A 120 -21.55 1.53 -26.10
CA SER A 120 -21.16 2.21 -27.34
C SER A 120 -20.77 1.24 -28.46
N LYS A 121 -20.28 0.03 -28.12
CA LYS A 121 -19.86 -0.97 -29.11
C LYS A 121 -21.07 -1.67 -29.73
N LYS A 122 -22.06 -1.99 -28.90
CA LYS A 122 -23.29 -2.68 -29.35
C LYS A 122 -24.43 -1.73 -29.69
N ILE A 123 -24.26 -0.43 -29.46
CA ILE A 123 -25.26 0.61 -29.72
C ILE A 123 -26.58 0.24 -29.01
N GLN A 124 -26.49 -0.13 -27.73
CA GLN A 124 -27.63 -0.61 -26.96
C GLN A 124 -27.64 -0.06 -25.53
N TRP A 125 -28.84 0.18 -25.00
CA TRP A 125 -29.03 0.54 -23.60
C TRP A 125 -29.07 -0.71 -22.73
N ASN A 126 -28.22 -0.79 -21.70
CA ASN A 126 -28.25 -1.86 -20.71
C ASN A 126 -28.89 -1.34 -19.41
N VAL A 127 -29.98 -1.97 -18.99
CA VAL A 127 -30.69 -1.66 -17.73
C VAL A 127 -30.05 -2.45 -16.60
N ILE A 128 -29.90 -1.81 -15.44
CA ILE A 128 -29.37 -2.43 -14.22
C ILE A 128 -30.49 -2.57 -13.20
N GLU A 129 -30.72 -3.81 -12.79
CA GLU A 129 -31.74 -4.11 -11.79
C GLU A 129 -31.24 -3.78 -10.36
N LYS A 130 -31.96 -2.89 -9.67
CA LYS A 130 -31.86 -2.64 -8.21
C LYS A 130 -30.42 -2.56 -7.66
N CYS A 131 -29.71 -1.50 -8.03
CA CYS A 131 -28.38 -1.17 -7.49
C CYS A 131 -28.43 0.05 -6.57
N LEU A 132 -27.88 -0.07 -5.36
CA LEU A 132 -27.69 1.02 -4.40
C LEU A 132 -26.30 1.62 -4.56
N LEU A 133 -26.21 2.95 -4.66
CA LEU A 133 -24.94 3.67 -4.80
C LEU A 133 -24.48 4.21 -3.44
N LEU A 134 -23.30 3.79 -2.99
CA LEU A 134 -22.61 4.33 -1.81
C LEU A 134 -21.38 5.10 -2.28
N LEU A 135 -21.19 6.31 -1.76
CA LEU A 135 -20.08 7.18 -2.14
C LEU A 135 -19.23 7.51 -0.92
N GLY A 136 -17.91 7.45 -1.07
CA GLY A 136 -16.92 7.93 -0.10
C GLY A 136 -16.15 9.09 -0.71
N GLY A 137 -16.02 10.19 0.03
CA GLY A 137 -15.26 11.36 -0.44
C GLY A 137 -14.71 12.19 0.70
N ALA A 138 -13.77 13.06 0.36
CA ALA A 138 -13.19 14.03 1.28
C ALA A 138 -13.59 15.46 0.90
N PRO A 139 -13.57 16.42 1.85
CA PRO A 139 -13.81 17.82 1.53
C PRO A 139 -12.91 18.31 0.37
N PRO A 140 -13.38 19.26 -0.46
CA PRO A 140 -12.57 19.83 -1.52
C PRO A 140 -11.25 20.39 -0.98
N SER A 141 -10.16 20.15 -1.71
CA SER A 141 -8.80 20.57 -1.37
C SER A 141 -7.97 20.71 -2.65
N SER A 142 -6.66 21.00 -2.55
CA SER A 142 -5.79 21.24 -3.72
C SER A 142 -5.92 20.16 -4.82
N GLY A 143 -6.06 18.88 -4.43
CA GLY A 143 -6.25 17.75 -5.36
C GLY A 143 -7.68 17.21 -5.49
N ARG A 144 -8.67 17.78 -4.79
CA ARG A 144 -10.05 17.27 -4.75
C ARG A 144 -11.05 18.35 -5.10
N LYS A 145 -11.85 18.08 -6.13
CA LYS A 145 -12.84 19.06 -6.62
C LYS A 145 -14.19 18.85 -5.93
N PRO A 146 -15.01 19.91 -5.80
CA PRO A 146 -16.40 19.73 -5.39
C PRO A 146 -17.14 18.87 -6.42
N LEU A 147 -18.00 17.97 -5.95
CA LEU A 147 -18.86 17.20 -6.85
C LEU A 147 -19.92 18.11 -7.50
N PRO A 148 -20.32 17.86 -8.75
CA PRO A 148 -21.37 18.63 -9.40
C PRO A 148 -22.68 18.60 -8.59
N PRO A 149 -23.37 19.74 -8.40
CA PRO A 149 -24.65 19.78 -7.68
C PRO A 149 -25.70 18.84 -8.28
N ARG A 150 -25.69 18.69 -9.61
CA ARG A 150 -26.57 17.76 -10.34
C ARG A 150 -26.38 16.30 -9.92
N PHE A 151 -25.14 15.89 -9.65
CA PHE A 151 -24.85 14.54 -9.17
C PHE A 151 -25.26 14.36 -7.70
N CYS A 152 -25.08 15.40 -6.88
CA CYS A 152 -25.40 15.33 -5.44
C CYS A 152 -26.89 15.48 -5.13
N ARG A 153 -27.73 15.93 -6.07
CA ARG A 153 -29.17 16.22 -5.88
C ARG A 153 -29.95 15.07 -5.25
N HIS A 154 -29.59 13.82 -5.55
CA HIS A 154 -30.26 12.62 -5.05
C HIS A 154 -29.51 11.92 -3.90
N SER A 155 -28.49 12.58 -3.36
CA SER A 155 -27.63 12.03 -2.31
C SER A 155 -28.03 12.51 -0.91
N LEU A 156 -28.13 11.55 0.02
CA LEU A 156 -28.11 11.84 1.44
C LEU A 156 -26.65 11.92 1.88
N SER A 157 -26.20 13.10 2.31
CA SER A 157 -24.82 13.31 2.76
C SER A 157 -24.68 13.07 4.26
N LEU A 158 -23.83 12.11 4.64
CA LEU A 158 -23.44 11.82 6.02
C LEU A 158 -22.01 12.27 6.27
N ARG A 159 -21.80 13.18 7.21
CA ARG A 159 -20.46 13.66 7.56
C ARG A 159 -19.83 12.78 8.65
N LEU A 160 -18.68 12.19 8.35
CA LEU A 160 -17.87 11.44 9.31
C LEU A 160 -16.67 12.28 9.75
N ALA A 161 -16.70 12.70 11.01
CA ALA A 161 -15.57 13.31 11.68
C ALA A 161 -14.50 12.25 12.04
N GLU A 162 -13.26 12.71 12.25
CA GLU A 162 -12.28 11.88 12.94
C GLU A 162 -12.78 11.58 14.37
N PRO A 163 -12.45 10.40 14.94
CA PRO A 163 -12.79 10.09 16.32
C PRO A 163 -12.21 11.13 17.28
N ASP A 164 -12.98 11.51 18.30
CA ASP A 164 -12.51 12.40 19.35
C ASP A 164 -11.48 11.69 20.25
N ASN A 165 -10.79 12.46 21.11
CA ASN A 165 -9.73 11.93 21.97
C ASN A 165 -10.23 10.80 22.87
N VAL A 166 -11.46 10.87 23.39
CA VAL A 166 -12.04 9.85 24.27
C VAL A 166 -12.30 8.56 23.50
N SER A 167 -12.90 8.65 22.30
CA SER A 167 -13.13 7.46 21.46
C SER A 167 -11.82 6.85 20.97
N THR A 168 -10.84 7.69 20.62
CA THR A 168 -9.50 7.26 20.19
C THR A 168 -8.80 6.49 21.31
N GLN A 169 -8.84 7.02 22.53
CA GLN A 169 -8.28 6.36 23.71
C GLN A 169 -8.95 5.00 23.93
N LYS A 170 -10.29 4.95 23.97
CA LYS A 170 -11.03 3.69 24.17
C LYS A 170 -10.69 2.64 23.11
N MET A 171 -10.59 3.05 21.85
CA MET A 171 -10.30 2.14 20.73
C MET A 171 -8.90 1.54 20.86
N PHE A 172 -7.86 2.37 20.97
CA PHE A 172 -6.48 1.88 21.02
C PHE A 172 -6.14 1.22 22.36
N LEU A 173 -6.71 1.71 23.46
CA LEU A 173 -6.56 1.06 24.76
C LEU A 173 -7.16 -0.35 24.73
N GLY A 174 -8.39 -0.51 24.24
CA GLY A 174 -9.03 -1.82 24.16
C GLY A 174 -8.25 -2.83 23.31
N ILE A 175 -7.71 -2.38 22.16
CA ILE A 175 -6.85 -3.21 21.32
C ILE A 175 -5.57 -3.61 22.06
N LEU A 176 -4.89 -2.63 22.68
CA LEU A 176 -3.60 -2.85 23.33
C LEU A 176 -3.72 -3.72 24.58
N THR A 177 -4.72 -3.46 25.44
CA THR A 177 -4.95 -4.27 26.64
C THR A 177 -5.40 -5.68 26.28
N GLY A 178 -6.28 -5.84 25.29
CA GLY A 178 -6.71 -7.16 24.83
C GLY A 178 -5.54 -7.98 24.26
N TYR A 179 -4.65 -7.34 23.49
CA TYR A 179 -3.43 -7.98 23.00
C TYR A 179 -2.48 -8.38 24.14
N PHE A 180 -2.20 -7.45 25.07
CA PHE A 180 -1.32 -7.71 26.21
C PHE A 180 -1.84 -8.80 27.15
N GLU A 181 -3.15 -8.89 27.33
CA GLU A 181 -3.78 -9.96 28.09
C GLU A 181 -3.64 -11.31 27.37
N ALA A 182 -3.90 -11.36 26.06
CA ALA A 182 -3.77 -12.57 25.25
C ALA A 182 -2.31 -13.07 25.16
N GLU A 183 -1.34 -12.18 25.03
CA GLU A 183 0.09 -12.52 25.03
C GLU A 183 0.61 -12.90 26.43
N GLY A 184 -0.10 -12.52 27.49
CA GLY A 184 0.31 -12.77 28.87
C GLY A 184 1.55 -11.98 29.29
N VAL A 185 1.62 -10.69 28.93
CA VAL A 185 2.72 -9.80 29.36
C VAL A 185 2.62 -9.45 30.85
N ASN A 186 3.72 -8.97 31.42
CA ASN A 186 3.80 -8.56 32.83
C ASN A 186 2.74 -7.50 33.19
N ALA A 187 2.27 -7.53 34.44
CA ALA A 187 1.22 -6.63 34.91
C ALA A 187 1.61 -5.15 34.75
N ASP A 188 2.86 -4.79 35.02
CA ASP A 188 3.38 -3.43 34.87
C ASP A 188 3.27 -2.89 33.44
N ILE A 189 3.47 -3.76 32.44
CA ILE A 189 3.32 -3.43 31.02
C ILE A 189 1.85 -3.16 30.69
N ARG A 190 0.93 -3.98 31.25
CA ARG A 190 -0.51 -3.76 31.11
C ARG A 190 -0.94 -2.43 31.72
N PHE A 191 -0.43 -2.07 32.89
CA PHE A 191 -0.71 -0.78 33.53
C PHE A 191 -0.14 0.41 32.74
N ALA A 192 0.99 0.24 32.05
CA ALA A 192 1.59 1.26 31.19
C ALA A 192 0.81 1.52 29.87
N ALA A 193 -0.10 0.62 29.48
CA ALA A 193 -0.88 0.74 28.24
C ALA A 193 -1.68 2.05 28.16
N LYS A 194 -2.36 2.44 29.24
CA LYS A 194 -3.17 3.67 29.25
C LYS A 194 -2.31 4.94 29.14
N PRO A 195 -1.27 5.16 29.98
CA PRO A 195 -0.36 6.30 29.81
C PRO A 195 0.25 6.38 28.41
N LEU A 196 0.57 5.24 27.80
CA LEU A 196 1.11 5.17 26.43
C LEU A 196 0.12 5.64 25.37
N VAL A 197 -1.14 5.18 25.46
CA VAL A 197 -2.20 5.64 24.54
C VAL A 197 -2.45 7.15 24.71
N ASP A 198 -2.46 7.63 25.95
CA ASP A 198 -2.65 9.05 26.27
C ASP A 198 -1.50 9.92 25.74
N ALA A 199 -0.26 9.45 25.90
CA ALA A 199 0.91 10.11 25.34
C ALA A 199 0.85 10.14 23.80
N THR A 200 0.40 9.06 23.17
CA THR A 200 0.28 8.98 21.70
C THR A 200 -0.75 9.98 21.16
N ILE A 201 -1.90 10.10 21.81
CA ILE A 201 -2.95 11.08 21.41
C ILE A 201 -2.41 12.50 21.55
N GLU A 202 -1.78 12.82 22.69
CA GLU A 202 -1.23 14.14 22.93
C GLU A 202 -0.14 14.52 21.92
N LEU A 203 0.79 13.59 21.64
CA LEU A 203 1.83 13.78 20.63
C LEU A 203 1.25 13.96 19.24
N TYR A 204 0.27 13.13 18.87
CA TYR A 204 -0.37 13.21 17.56
C TYR A 204 -1.05 14.57 17.34
N THR A 205 -1.76 15.09 18.35
CA THR A 205 -2.33 16.44 18.31
C THR A 205 -1.25 17.51 18.13
N GLN A 206 -0.18 17.45 18.92
CA GLN A 206 0.94 18.40 18.82
C GLN A 206 1.62 18.36 17.44
N VAL A 207 1.82 17.16 16.88
CA VAL A 207 2.44 16.97 15.57
C VAL A 207 1.58 17.58 14.46
N LYS A 208 0.26 17.35 14.49
CA LYS A 208 -0.66 17.94 13.49
C LYS A 208 -0.69 19.46 13.53
N GLU A 209 -0.64 20.04 14.71
CA GLU A 209 -0.71 21.49 14.91
C GLU A 209 0.62 22.18 14.58
N THR A 210 1.73 21.50 14.85
CA THR A 210 3.08 22.06 14.67
C THR A 210 3.62 21.89 13.26
N PHE A 211 3.46 20.70 12.68
CA PHE A 211 4.08 20.33 11.42
C PHE A 211 3.03 20.29 10.30
N LEU A 212 2.74 21.46 9.74
CA LEU A 212 1.74 21.64 8.70
C LEU A 212 2.30 21.44 7.29
N PRO A 213 1.51 20.91 6.35
CA PRO A 213 1.91 20.79 4.96
C PRO A 213 1.96 22.18 4.32
N THR A 214 3.13 22.55 3.82
CA THR A 214 3.38 23.82 3.11
C THR A 214 4.11 23.52 1.80
N PRO A 215 4.15 24.44 0.81
CA PRO A 215 4.92 24.22 -0.42
C PRO A 215 6.38 23.75 -0.20
N PRO A 216 7.17 24.30 0.76
CA PRO A 216 8.50 23.77 1.07
C PRO A 216 8.50 22.47 1.90
N ARG A 217 7.38 22.12 2.55
CA ARG A 217 7.24 20.92 3.41
C ARG A 217 6.01 20.10 3.00
N PRO A 218 5.93 19.60 1.76
CA PRO A 218 4.70 18.99 1.22
C PRO A 218 4.40 17.62 1.84
N VAL A 219 5.42 16.96 2.41
CA VAL A 219 5.29 15.61 3.00
C VAL A 219 4.75 15.61 4.43
N TYR A 220 4.49 16.78 5.03
CA TYR A 220 4.00 16.94 6.42
C TYR A 220 2.48 16.70 6.51
N VAL A 221 2.04 15.55 6.00
CA VAL A 221 0.63 15.14 6.00
C VAL A 221 0.45 14.06 7.06
N PHE A 222 0.03 14.46 8.25
CA PHE A 222 -0.22 13.57 9.37
C PHE A 222 -1.72 13.34 9.56
N SER A 223 -2.15 12.08 9.51
CA SER A 223 -3.56 11.68 9.60
C SER A 223 -3.74 10.56 10.61
N PHE A 224 -5.00 10.23 10.93
CA PHE A 224 -5.32 9.16 11.88
C PHE A 224 -4.73 7.79 11.48
N ARG A 225 -4.44 7.58 10.18
CA ARG A 225 -3.72 6.40 9.68
C ARG A 225 -2.34 6.23 10.34
N ASN A 226 -1.65 7.32 10.64
CA ASN A 226 -0.35 7.27 11.30
C ASN A 226 -0.45 6.65 12.70
N MET A 227 -1.51 6.94 13.45
CA MET A 227 -1.75 6.28 14.74
C MET A 227 -1.96 4.78 14.55
N LYS A 228 -2.75 4.37 13.55
CA LYS A 228 -2.94 2.94 13.25
C LYS A 228 -1.62 2.22 12.98
N THR A 229 -0.76 2.78 12.12
CA THR A 229 0.52 2.15 11.78
C THR A 229 1.49 2.09 12.96
N LEU A 230 1.46 3.09 13.84
CA LEU A 230 2.26 3.13 15.07
C LEU A 230 1.85 1.99 16.01
N PHE A 231 0.55 1.87 16.32
CA PHE A 231 0.08 0.77 17.17
C PHE A 231 0.28 -0.59 16.51
N GLN A 232 0.16 -0.70 15.19
CA GLN A 232 0.42 -1.94 14.48
C GLN A 232 1.88 -2.42 14.64
N GLY A 233 2.85 -1.51 14.72
CA GLY A 233 4.24 -1.86 15.03
C GLY A 233 4.44 -2.26 16.50
N ILE A 234 3.77 -1.60 17.44
CA ILE A 234 3.80 -2.02 18.87
C ILE A 234 3.24 -3.44 19.03
N LEU A 235 2.14 -3.74 18.33
CA LEU A 235 1.50 -5.07 18.35
C LEU A 235 2.33 -6.16 17.66
N ALA A 236 3.42 -5.81 16.95
CA ALA A 236 4.32 -6.80 16.37
C ALA A 236 5.27 -7.41 17.41
N ALA A 237 5.50 -6.73 18.54
CA ALA A 237 6.36 -7.24 19.60
C ALA A 237 5.68 -8.36 20.40
N LYS A 238 6.46 -9.39 20.75
CA LYS A 238 6.03 -10.52 21.58
C LYS A 238 6.38 -10.28 23.04
N LYS A 239 5.76 -11.05 23.95
CA LYS A 239 6.05 -10.97 25.39
C LYS A 239 7.55 -11.15 25.71
N THR A 240 8.25 -11.99 24.94
CA THR A 240 9.69 -12.26 25.08
C THR A 240 10.55 -11.03 24.76
N SER A 241 10.07 -10.17 23.87
CA SER A 241 10.71 -8.90 23.50
C SER A 241 10.38 -7.75 24.47
N LEU A 242 9.44 -7.96 25.40
CA LEU A 242 8.93 -6.95 26.33
C LEU A 242 9.15 -7.41 27.79
N PRO A 243 10.40 -7.36 28.30
CA PRO A 243 10.71 -7.79 29.65
C PRO A 243 10.09 -6.89 30.73
N ASP A 244 10.05 -5.58 30.50
CA ASP A 244 9.61 -4.59 31.47
C ASP A 244 8.85 -3.42 30.81
N LYS A 245 8.32 -2.53 31.65
CA LYS A 245 7.59 -1.33 31.20
C LYS A 245 8.48 -0.37 30.40
N ASP A 246 9.77 -0.32 30.67
CA ASP A 246 10.70 0.62 30.03
C ASP A 246 10.99 0.16 28.59
N ALA A 247 11.09 -1.15 28.35
CA ALA A 247 11.19 -1.74 27.02
C ALA A 247 9.96 -1.39 26.17
N LEU A 248 8.75 -1.44 26.76
CA LEU A 248 7.53 -0.99 26.07
C LEU A 248 7.61 0.50 25.70
N ILE A 249 8.10 1.36 26.59
CA ILE A 249 8.22 2.80 26.31
C ILE A 249 9.28 3.05 25.23
N ARG A 250 10.40 2.31 25.22
CA ARG A 250 11.42 2.38 24.15
C ARG A 250 10.89 1.90 22.80
N LEU A 251 10.09 0.82 22.79
CA LEU A 251 9.39 0.36 21.59
C LEU A 251 8.43 1.42 21.07
N TRP A 252 7.58 1.97 21.94
CA TRP A 252 6.66 3.05 21.58
C TRP A 252 7.40 4.24 20.99
N ASN A 253 8.49 4.65 21.63
CA ASN A 253 9.34 5.73 21.14
C ASN A 253 9.95 5.41 19.75
N HIS A 254 10.45 4.18 19.54
CA HIS A 254 10.92 3.74 18.23
C HIS A 254 9.81 3.90 17.17
N GLU A 255 8.62 3.40 17.46
CA GLU A 255 7.46 3.44 16.56
C GLU A 255 6.96 4.87 16.30
N VAL A 256 7.03 5.75 17.30
CA VAL A 256 6.82 7.19 17.17
C VAL A 256 7.81 7.80 16.18
N CYS A 257 9.10 7.48 16.30
CA CYS A 257 10.13 8.00 15.42
C CYS A 257 9.94 7.51 13.97
N ARG A 258 9.63 6.22 13.77
CA ARG A 258 9.36 5.64 12.45
C ARG A 258 8.09 6.21 11.79
N THR A 259 7.14 6.68 12.59
CA THR A 259 5.85 7.20 12.10
C THR A 259 5.88 8.70 11.81
N PHE A 260 6.51 9.48 12.68
CA PHE A 260 6.46 10.95 12.64
C PHE A 260 7.82 11.58 12.35
N TYR A 261 8.84 11.23 13.15
CA TYR A 261 10.15 11.88 13.12
C TYR A 261 10.86 11.71 11.77
N ASP A 262 10.84 10.51 11.20
CA ASP A 262 11.52 10.21 9.92
C ASP A 262 11.01 11.02 8.73
N ARG A 263 9.82 11.63 8.85
CA ARG A 263 9.19 12.44 7.81
C ARG A 263 9.59 13.92 7.90
N LEU A 264 10.28 14.32 8.97
CA LEU A 264 10.72 15.69 9.18
C LEU A 264 11.94 16.00 8.31
N MET A 265 11.83 17.08 7.54
CA MET A 265 12.78 17.45 6.48
C MET A 265 13.95 18.29 6.99
N THR A 266 13.72 19.15 8.00
CA THR A 266 14.76 20.05 8.52
C THR A 266 15.23 19.60 9.90
N ASP A 267 16.50 19.88 10.21
CA ASP A 267 17.06 19.58 11.53
C ASP A 267 16.44 20.43 12.64
N GLU A 268 15.97 21.64 12.33
CA GLU A 268 15.19 22.47 13.25
C GLU A 268 13.87 21.79 13.65
N ASP A 269 13.11 21.29 12.67
CA ASP A 269 11.84 20.59 12.93
C ASP A 269 12.10 19.31 13.72
N ARG A 270 13.16 18.57 13.37
CA ARG A 270 13.61 17.41 14.13
C ARG A 270 13.90 17.78 15.57
N GLN A 271 14.70 18.82 15.83
CA GLN A 271 15.03 19.23 17.19
C GLN A 271 13.79 19.63 17.99
N ARG A 272 12.86 20.37 17.37
CA ARG A 272 11.59 20.72 18.02
C ARG A 272 10.78 19.48 18.41
N PHE A 273 10.73 18.49 17.53
CA PHE A 273 10.08 17.20 17.82
C PHE A 273 10.78 16.47 18.97
N ARG A 274 12.12 16.40 18.98
CA ARG A 274 12.89 15.72 20.04
C ARG A 274 12.62 16.32 21.41
N THR A 275 12.68 17.65 21.52
CA THR A 275 12.40 18.36 22.78
C THR A 275 10.98 18.11 23.28
N SER A 276 9.98 18.14 22.38
CA SER A 276 8.59 17.82 22.72
C SER A 276 8.45 16.36 23.20
N LEU A 277 9.09 15.41 22.52
CA LEU A 277 9.02 13.99 22.85
C LEU A 277 9.65 13.68 24.22
N VAL A 278 10.85 14.21 24.50
CA VAL A 278 11.54 14.04 25.80
C VAL A 278 10.65 14.57 26.93
N SER A 279 10.11 15.77 26.78
CA SER A 279 9.21 16.39 27.75
C SER A 279 7.95 15.56 28.00
N LEU A 280 7.36 15.02 26.92
CA LEU A 280 6.18 14.16 26.98
C LEU A 280 6.47 12.85 27.72
N VAL A 281 7.56 12.17 27.39
CA VAL A 281 7.96 10.89 28.01
C VAL A 281 8.17 11.08 29.51
N ASN A 282 9.00 12.04 29.89
CA ASN A 282 9.35 12.28 31.29
C ASN A 282 8.11 12.63 32.13
N ARG A 283 7.20 13.44 31.58
CA ARG A 283 5.96 13.81 32.27
C ARG A 283 4.96 12.67 32.35
N LYS A 284 4.72 11.92 31.26
CA LYS A 284 3.66 10.88 31.22
C LYS A 284 4.02 9.60 31.94
N PHE A 285 5.30 9.27 31.96
CA PHE A 285 5.79 8.02 32.55
C PHE A 285 6.60 8.23 33.83
N SER A 286 6.75 9.48 34.30
CA SER A 286 7.53 9.84 35.48
C SER A 286 8.97 9.34 35.39
N LEU A 287 9.61 9.65 34.26
CA LEU A 287 10.98 9.25 33.93
C LEU A 287 11.90 10.47 33.83
N GLU A 288 13.21 10.24 33.87
CA GLU A 288 14.25 11.26 33.70
C GLU A 288 15.13 10.94 32.47
N TRP A 289 14.48 10.60 31.36
CA TRP A 289 15.18 10.26 30.13
C TRP A 289 15.63 11.51 29.38
N ASN A 290 16.69 11.37 28.61
CA ASN A 290 17.25 12.44 27.78
C ASN A 290 17.08 12.09 26.30
N GLU A 291 17.47 13.03 25.44
CA GLU A 291 17.38 12.88 23.99
C GLU A 291 18.19 11.67 23.47
N THR A 292 19.35 11.37 24.08
CA THR A 292 20.22 10.28 23.63
C THR A 292 19.61 8.90 23.82
N LEU A 293 18.72 8.73 24.79
CA LEU A 293 18.01 7.47 24.99
C LEU A 293 16.82 7.30 24.04
N LEU A 294 16.26 8.41 23.53
CA LEU A 294 15.05 8.43 22.74
C LEU A 294 15.29 8.52 21.24
N VAL A 295 16.42 9.05 20.77
CA VAL A 295 16.62 9.28 19.34
C VAL A 295 17.92 8.69 18.81
N TYR A 296 17.84 8.07 17.64
CA TYR A 296 18.98 7.53 16.91
C TYR A 296 19.93 8.68 16.53
N PRO A 297 21.27 8.51 16.55
CA PRO A 297 22.07 7.27 16.64
C PRO A 297 22.29 6.67 18.03
N SER A 298 21.89 7.39 19.08
CA SER A 298 22.20 6.97 20.46
C SER A 298 21.15 6.01 21.03
N SER A 299 19.89 6.11 20.58
CA SER A 299 18.85 5.17 20.98
C SER A 299 19.01 3.80 20.33
N ARG A 300 18.60 2.76 21.03
CA ARG A 300 18.51 1.41 20.47
C ARG A 300 17.42 1.33 19.38
N LEU A 301 17.70 0.57 18.34
CA LEU A 301 16.76 0.30 17.25
C LEU A 301 15.95 -0.96 17.58
N TRP A 302 14.84 -1.17 16.87
CA TRP A 302 14.05 -2.38 16.96
C TRP A 302 14.04 -3.09 15.62
N GLY A 303 14.25 -4.40 15.62
CA GLY A 303 14.31 -5.22 14.40
C GLY A 303 14.05 -6.69 14.69
N ASN A 304 13.73 -7.45 13.64
CA ASN A 304 13.33 -8.85 13.70
C ASN A 304 14.34 -9.80 13.02
N PHE A 305 15.60 -9.40 12.94
CA PHE A 305 16.64 -10.18 12.27
C PHE A 305 17.90 -10.37 13.14
N VAL A 306 17.88 -9.83 14.35
CA VAL A 306 19.01 -9.93 15.29
C VAL A 306 19.01 -11.30 15.96
N SER A 307 17.85 -11.78 16.41
CA SER A 307 17.67 -13.14 16.91
C SER A 307 17.39 -14.14 15.79
N PRO A 308 17.83 -15.41 15.97
CA PRO A 308 17.46 -16.51 15.08
C PRO A 308 15.95 -16.75 15.01
N GLU A 309 15.22 -16.45 16.09
CA GLU A 309 13.76 -16.59 16.17
C GLU A 309 13.01 -15.50 15.39
N ARG A 310 13.73 -14.50 14.85
CA ARG A 310 13.17 -13.36 14.13
C ARG A 310 12.06 -12.63 14.88
N LEU A 311 12.25 -12.47 16.19
CA LEU A 311 11.34 -11.71 17.04
C LEU A 311 11.60 -10.22 16.87
N TYR A 312 10.55 -9.42 16.82
CA TYR A 312 10.68 -7.96 16.78
C TYR A 312 11.09 -7.42 18.15
N GLU A 313 12.38 -7.13 18.30
CA GLU A 313 13.00 -6.87 19.59
C GLU A 313 14.01 -5.71 19.55
N GLU A 314 14.38 -5.25 20.74
CA GLU A 314 15.38 -4.20 20.91
C GLU A 314 16.76 -4.70 20.48
N ALA A 315 17.30 -4.08 19.44
CA ALA A 315 18.62 -4.40 18.93
C ALA A 315 19.71 -4.04 19.95
N PRO A 316 20.79 -4.84 20.02
CA PRO A 316 21.95 -4.51 20.82
C PRO A 316 22.65 -3.28 20.26
N HIS A 317 23.69 -2.83 20.96
CA HIS A 317 24.48 -1.68 20.53
C HIS A 317 24.93 -1.83 19.06
N PRO A 318 24.90 -0.78 18.21
CA PRO A 318 25.16 -0.89 16.78
C PRO A 318 26.42 -1.69 16.41
N LYS A 319 27.50 -1.53 17.19
CA LYS A 319 28.75 -2.31 17.05
C LYS A 319 28.57 -3.84 17.07
N GLN A 320 27.60 -4.35 17.82
CA GLN A 320 27.30 -5.79 17.91
C GLN A 320 26.40 -6.26 16.76
N VAL A 321 25.64 -5.35 16.17
CA VAL A 321 24.77 -5.64 15.01
C VAL A 321 25.57 -5.65 13.71
N LEU A 322 26.66 -4.86 13.63
CA LEU A 322 27.48 -4.76 12.42
C LEU A 322 27.96 -6.12 11.87
N PRO A 323 28.53 -7.05 12.67
CA PRO A 323 28.95 -8.36 12.16
C PRO A 323 27.80 -9.19 11.59
N ILE A 324 26.61 -9.08 12.17
CA ILE A 324 25.40 -9.77 11.68
C ILE A 324 25.02 -9.22 10.29
N LEU A 325 25.04 -7.90 10.12
CA LEU A 325 24.74 -7.25 8.85
C LEU A 325 25.81 -7.53 7.78
N GLU A 326 27.07 -7.59 8.17
CA GLU A 326 28.18 -7.98 7.28
C GLU A 326 28.03 -9.42 6.81
N THR A 327 27.58 -10.33 7.69
CA THR A 327 27.27 -11.71 7.30
C THR A 327 26.17 -11.76 6.23
N PHE A 328 25.03 -11.09 6.47
CA PHE A 328 23.95 -11.02 5.48
C PHE A 328 24.37 -10.39 4.15
N ARG A 329 25.22 -9.34 4.21
CA ARG A 329 25.80 -8.71 3.02
C ARG A 329 26.62 -9.71 2.23
N ASP A 330 27.51 -10.43 2.89
CA ASP A 330 28.43 -11.35 2.24
C ASP A 330 27.68 -12.56 1.65
N GLU A 331 26.66 -13.07 2.36
CA GLU A 331 25.75 -14.09 1.84
C GLU A 331 24.99 -13.65 0.59
N LEU A 332 24.42 -12.44 0.60
CA LEU A 332 23.71 -11.88 -0.56
C LEU A 332 24.62 -11.75 -1.79
N PHE A 333 25.86 -11.32 -1.60
CA PHE A 333 26.81 -11.19 -2.70
C PHE A 333 27.35 -12.55 -3.16
N ALA A 334 27.51 -13.50 -2.24
CA ALA A 334 27.86 -14.88 -2.59
C ALA A 334 26.76 -15.57 -3.39
N SER A 335 25.49 -15.26 -3.12
CA SER A 335 24.33 -15.78 -3.85
C SER A 335 24.09 -15.10 -5.21
N GLY A 336 25.05 -14.33 -5.73
CA GLY A 336 24.95 -13.71 -7.06
C GLY A 336 24.16 -12.41 -7.12
N GLY A 337 23.88 -11.76 -5.97
CA GLY A 337 23.20 -10.46 -5.94
C GLY A 337 21.77 -10.55 -6.45
N ALA A 338 20.92 -11.26 -5.71
CA ALA A 338 19.45 -11.35 -5.83
C ALA A 338 18.84 -10.76 -7.12
N THR A 339 19.09 -11.40 -8.26
CA THR A 339 18.13 -11.45 -9.35
C THR A 339 17.78 -12.93 -9.54
N THR A 340 16.52 -13.27 -9.29
CA THR A 340 15.86 -14.57 -9.50
C THR A 340 16.15 -15.71 -8.50
N ALA A 341 15.14 -16.00 -7.68
CA ALA A 341 14.67 -17.30 -7.17
C ALA A 341 15.67 -18.37 -6.67
N GLY A 342 15.43 -18.84 -5.44
CA GLY A 342 15.92 -20.15 -4.97
C GLY A 342 15.35 -20.52 -3.60
N ALA A 343 14.16 -21.14 -3.61
CA ALA A 343 13.62 -21.86 -2.46
C ALA A 343 14.67 -22.86 -1.94
N ARG A 344 14.86 -22.92 -0.63
CA ARG A 344 15.51 -24.05 0.03
C ARG A 344 14.65 -25.29 -0.19
N ASN A 345 14.97 -26.10 -1.20
CA ASN A 345 14.47 -27.47 -1.29
C ASN A 345 15.37 -28.37 -0.46
N GLY A 346 14.80 -28.97 0.58
CA GLY A 346 15.29 -30.24 1.10
C GLY A 346 14.99 -31.36 0.09
N ASP A 347 15.76 -32.44 0.23
CA ASP A 347 15.58 -33.77 -0.37
C ASP A 347 15.93 -33.93 -1.86
N THR A 348 17.10 -34.53 -2.13
CA THR A 348 17.23 -35.86 -2.75
C THR A 348 18.67 -36.35 -2.74
N ALA A 349 18.80 -37.66 -2.61
CA ALA A 349 20.01 -38.41 -2.34
C ALA A 349 20.90 -38.65 -3.58
N ASP A 350 22.18 -38.87 -3.28
CA ASP A 350 23.08 -39.87 -3.87
C ASP A 350 23.28 -39.92 -5.40
N THR A 351 24.49 -39.52 -5.84
CA THR A 351 25.34 -40.32 -6.75
C THR A 351 26.72 -39.68 -6.83
N GLY A 352 27.76 -40.46 -6.50
CA GLY A 352 29.16 -40.09 -6.70
C GLY A 352 29.57 -40.16 -8.17
N ASP A 353 30.52 -39.33 -8.58
CA ASP A 353 31.87 -39.78 -8.97
C ASP A 353 32.76 -38.59 -9.39
N ALA A 354 34.06 -38.85 -9.32
CA ALA A 354 35.20 -37.95 -9.39
C ALA A 354 35.34 -37.05 -10.64
N ALA A 355 36.05 -35.91 -10.51
CA ALA A 355 37.42 -35.76 -11.03
C ALA A 355 37.87 -34.28 -11.06
N ASP A 356 39.14 -34.11 -10.69
CA ASP A 356 39.96 -32.89 -10.72
C ASP A 356 39.88 -32.06 -12.00
N SER A 357 39.76 -30.74 -11.83
CA SER A 357 40.55 -29.79 -12.61
C SER A 357 40.73 -28.49 -11.84
N ARG A 358 41.90 -28.35 -11.22
CA ARG A 358 42.47 -27.07 -10.80
C ARG A 358 42.72 -26.21 -12.04
N SER A 359 41.82 -25.26 -12.32
CA SER A 359 42.13 -24.11 -13.17
C SER A 359 42.18 -22.85 -12.32
N THR A 360 43.40 -22.37 -12.16
CA THR A 360 43.80 -21.09 -11.59
C THR A 360 43.04 -19.90 -12.20
N GLY A 361 42.48 -19.06 -11.33
CA GLY A 361 42.57 -17.60 -11.44
C GLY A 361 41.97 -16.93 -12.66
N ALA A 362 40.64 -16.77 -12.68
CA ALA A 362 39.95 -15.58 -13.20
C ALA A 362 38.46 -15.65 -12.84
N ARG A 363 38.13 -15.58 -11.53
CA ARG A 363 36.77 -15.17 -11.15
C ARG A 363 36.64 -13.71 -11.52
N GLY A 364 36.02 -13.44 -12.67
CA GLY A 364 35.53 -12.12 -13.01
C GLY A 364 34.71 -11.63 -11.81
N ARG A 365 35.28 -10.67 -11.07
CA ARG A 365 34.52 -9.88 -10.12
C ARG A 365 33.43 -9.22 -10.94
N SER A 366 32.23 -9.79 -10.94
CA SER A 366 31.01 -8.98 -11.01
C SER A 366 31.29 -7.75 -10.14
N ALA A 367 31.03 -6.55 -10.67
CA ALA A 367 31.25 -5.28 -9.97
C ALA A 367 30.35 -5.21 -8.73
N GLY A 368 30.68 -6.02 -7.72
CA GLY A 368 30.04 -6.08 -6.42
C GLY A 368 30.39 -4.78 -5.75
N SER A 369 29.44 -3.85 -5.77
CA SER A 369 29.53 -2.62 -5.00
C SER A 369 29.95 -2.99 -3.58
N SER A 370 31.13 -2.53 -3.14
CA SER A 370 31.58 -2.71 -1.77
C SER A 370 30.61 -1.97 -0.84
N LEU A 371 29.60 -2.66 -0.34
CA LEU A 371 28.64 -2.08 0.60
C LEU A 371 29.32 -1.99 1.98
N VAL A 372 29.56 -0.75 2.40
CA VAL A 372 30.14 -0.44 3.72
C VAL A 372 29.02 0.11 4.61
N PHE A 373 28.93 -0.42 5.83
CA PHE A 373 27.94 0.04 6.80
C PHE A 373 28.49 1.20 7.63
N PHE A 374 27.85 2.36 7.48
CA PHE A 374 27.96 3.50 8.38
C PHE A 374 26.66 3.63 9.21
N SER A 375 26.65 4.49 10.22
CA SER A 375 25.53 4.63 11.17
C SER A 375 24.18 4.79 10.48
N GLU A 376 24.08 5.66 9.48
CA GLU A 376 22.82 5.95 8.80
C GLU A 376 22.40 4.79 7.89
N ALA A 377 23.35 4.06 7.28
CA ALA A 377 23.04 2.87 6.50
C ALA A 377 22.42 1.77 7.38
N VAL A 378 22.95 1.56 8.59
CA VAL A 378 22.38 0.64 9.58
C VAL A 378 20.98 1.10 9.96
N GLU A 379 20.78 2.38 10.27
CA GLU A 379 19.46 2.91 10.62
C GLU A 379 18.43 2.68 9.51
N HIS A 380 18.77 3.02 8.26
CA HIS A 380 17.90 2.81 7.12
C HIS A 380 17.56 1.33 6.91
N LEU A 381 18.51 0.43 7.15
CA LEU A 381 18.27 -1.01 7.02
C LEU A 381 17.27 -1.51 8.06
N PHE A 382 17.35 -1.05 9.31
CA PHE A 382 16.34 -1.32 10.33
C PHE A 382 14.97 -0.76 9.95
N LYS A 383 14.90 0.48 9.42
CA LYS A 383 13.64 1.07 8.93
C LYS A 383 13.01 0.20 7.83
N LEU A 384 13.81 -0.23 6.86
CA LEU A 384 13.37 -1.05 5.73
C LEU A 384 12.89 -2.44 6.20
N CYS A 385 13.66 -3.11 7.06
CA CYS A 385 13.27 -4.39 7.65
C CYS A 385 11.94 -4.29 8.40
N ARG A 386 11.78 -3.25 9.23
CA ARG A 386 10.54 -2.96 9.95
C ARG A 386 9.36 -2.71 8.99
N ILE A 387 9.56 -2.02 7.88
CA ILE A 387 8.49 -1.79 6.89
C ILE A 387 8.11 -3.10 6.17
N LEU A 388 9.08 -3.91 5.76
CA LEU A 388 8.85 -5.18 5.08
C LEU A 388 8.16 -6.22 5.97
N MET A 389 8.45 -6.20 7.27
CA MET A 389 7.79 -7.06 8.27
C MET A 389 6.30 -6.74 8.43
N LEU A 390 5.90 -5.47 8.26
CA LEU A 390 4.52 -5.05 8.46
C LEU A 390 3.63 -5.45 7.28
N ALA A 391 2.44 -5.98 7.60
CA ALA A 391 1.44 -6.32 6.59
C ALA A 391 1.06 -5.10 5.73
N ARG A 392 1.15 -5.24 4.40
CA ARG A 392 0.93 -4.16 3.42
C ARG A 392 1.84 -2.95 3.64
N GLY A 393 3.06 -3.18 4.16
CA GLY A 393 4.08 -2.17 4.32
C GLY A 393 4.53 -1.59 2.98
N ASN A 394 4.64 -0.27 2.92
CA ASN A 394 5.11 0.43 1.73
C ASN A 394 6.05 1.58 2.13
N ALA A 395 7.07 1.81 1.32
CA ALA A 395 8.07 2.86 1.55
C ALA A 395 8.27 3.71 0.29
N LEU A 396 8.36 5.03 0.47
CA LEU A 396 8.87 5.94 -0.55
C LEU A 396 10.27 6.38 -0.14
N LEU A 397 11.30 5.89 -0.83
CA LEU A 397 12.69 6.17 -0.50
C LEU A 397 13.16 7.45 -1.22
N VAL A 398 13.14 8.57 -0.50
CA VAL A 398 13.54 9.88 -1.03
C VAL A 398 15.01 10.16 -0.71
N GLY A 399 15.79 10.57 -1.70
CA GLY A 399 17.17 10.98 -1.53
C GLY A 399 17.91 11.09 -2.86
N VAL A 400 19.08 11.72 -2.86
CA VAL A 400 19.91 11.93 -4.06
C VAL A 400 20.29 10.59 -4.71
N GLY A 401 20.48 10.57 -6.04
CA GLY A 401 21.00 9.41 -6.76
C GLY A 401 22.35 8.94 -6.20
N GLY A 402 22.65 7.64 -6.27
CA GLY A 402 23.92 7.08 -5.79
C GLY A 402 24.02 6.83 -4.27
N THR A 403 23.01 7.19 -3.48
CA THR A 403 22.97 6.98 -2.01
C THR A 403 22.74 5.53 -1.55
N GLY A 404 22.73 4.56 -2.48
CA GLY A 404 22.56 3.14 -2.14
C GLY A 404 21.14 2.68 -1.81
N LYS A 405 20.10 3.48 -2.08
CA LYS A 405 18.68 3.16 -1.77
C LYS A 405 18.24 1.77 -2.25
N GLN A 406 18.51 1.44 -3.52
CA GLN A 406 18.15 0.14 -4.08
C GLN A 406 18.97 -0.99 -3.46
N THR A 407 20.27 -0.78 -3.25
CA THR A 407 21.17 -1.77 -2.63
C THR A 407 20.74 -2.10 -1.21
N LEU A 408 20.43 -1.09 -0.39
CA LEU A 408 19.92 -1.28 0.98
C LEU A 408 18.55 -1.95 0.98
N PHE A 409 17.67 -1.62 0.03
CA PHE A 409 16.37 -2.30 -0.10
C PHE A 409 16.53 -3.79 -0.44
N ARG A 410 17.38 -4.13 -1.41
CA ARG A 410 17.64 -5.54 -1.76
C ARG A 410 18.24 -6.32 -0.59
N LEU A 411 19.14 -5.70 0.17
CA LEU A 411 19.67 -6.29 1.39
C LEU A 411 18.59 -6.47 2.46
N ALA A 412 17.73 -5.48 2.68
CA ALA A 412 16.62 -5.59 3.63
C ALA A 412 15.66 -6.72 3.24
N ALA A 413 15.33 -6.83 1.94
CA ALA A 413 14.50 -7.90 1.42
C ALA A 413 15.15 -9.27 1.59
N PHE A 414 16.46 -9.39 1.36
CA PHE A 414 17.22 -10.61 1.63
C PHE A 414 17.16 -11.02 3.11
N ILE A 415 17.40 -10.05 4.03
CA ILE A 415 17.32 -10.27 5.48
C ILE A 415 15.92 -10.76 5.89
N GLN A 416 14.87 -10.21 5.28
CA GLN A 416 13.47 -10.57 5.54
C GLN A 416 12.99 -11.78 4.73
N GLU A 417 13.86 -12.47 4.00
CA GLU A 417 13.51 -13.58 3.10
C GLU A 417 12.35 -13.23 2.15
N THR A 418 12.33 -11.98 1.70
CA THR A 418 11.29 -11.42 0.86
C THR A 418 11.77 -11.39 -0.59
N ALA A 419 11.03 -12.06 -1.47
CA ALA A 419 11.30 -12.06 -2.89
C ALA A 419 11.11 -10.65 -3.46
N VAL A 420 12.08 -10.16 -4.24
CA VAL A 420 11.99 -8.85 -4.88
C VAL A 420 11.54 -9.03 -6.33
N VAL A 421 10.45 -8.36 -6.70
CA VAL A 421 9.99 -8.23 -8.08
C VAL A 421 10.31 -6.83 -8.57
N GLU A 422 11.05 -6.74 -9.67
CA GLU A 422 11.42 -5.48 -10.31
C GLU A 422 10.78 -5.39 -11.70
N PHE A 423 10.22 -4.22 -12.02
CA PHE A 423 9.71 -3.97 -13.35
C PHE A 423 10.83 -3.47 -14.27
N VAL A 424 11.16 -4.25 -15.29
CA VAL A 424 12.08 -3.83 -16.36
C VAL A 424 11.26 -3.69 -17.64
N ALA A 425 11.06 -2.44 -18.09
CA ALA A 425 10.42 -2.19 -19.37
C ALA A 425 11.33 -2.70 -20.50
N ALA A 426 10.78 -3.51 -21.41
CA ALA A 426 11.49 -3.85 -22.63
C ALA A 426 11.54 -2.59 -23.49
N THR A 427 12.73 -2.04 -23.74
CA THR A 427 12.92 -1.00 -24.74
C THR A 427 12.57 -1.60 -26.09
N SER A 428 11.46 -1.18 -26.70
CA SER A 428 11.23 -1.41 -28.13
C SER A 428 12.38 -0.75 -28.88
N PHE A 429 13.31 -1.55 -29.42
CA PHE A 429 14.31 -1.07 -30.37
C PHE A 429 13.57 -0.54 -31.60
N HIS A 430 13.49 0.78 -31.76
CA HIS A 430 13.32 1.36 -33.08
C HIS A 430 14.72 1.44 -33.69
N SER A 431 15.14 0.37 -34.37
CA SER A 431 16.25 0.47 -35.31
C SER A 431 15.67 0.81 -36.68
N THR A 432 16.42 1.63 -37.41
CA THR A 432 16.23 2.16 -38.77
C THR A 432 15.15 3.23 -38.97
N CYS A 433 15.56 4.48 -38.78
CA CYS A 433 15.29 5.55 -39.75
C CYS A 433 16.48 6.52 -39.70
N SER A 434 17.58 6.12 -40.34
CA SER A 434 18.57 7.08 -40.81
C SER A 434 17.97 7.76 -42.05
N LEU A 435 17.96 9.09 -42.01
CA LEU A 435 17.58 9.96 -43.11
C LEU A 435 18.52 9.75 -44.29
N GLU A 436 18.00 9.29 -45.43
CA GLU A 436 18.47 9.71 -46.75
C GLU A 436 17.25 9.88 -47.67
N GLU A 437 17.03 11.12 -48.09
CA GLU A 437 16.15 11.52 -49.20
C GLU A 437 16.83 11.13 -50.52
N ASP A 438 16.16 10.35 -51.38
CA ASP A 438 15.96 10.61 -52.82
C ASP A 438 15.61 9.32 -53.58
N SER A 439 14.36 9.18 -54.04
CA SER A 439 13.99 8.61 -55.36
C SER A 439 12.46 8.44 -55.52
N PRO A 440 11.89 8.61 -56.74
CA PRO A 440 10.44 8.62 -56.98
C PRO A 440 9.82 7.20 -57.10
N PRO A 441 8.48 7.06 -56.98
CA PRO A 441 7.86 5.77 -56.69
C PRO A 441 7.67 4.91 -57.95
N PRO A 442 7.90 3.58 -57.89
CA PRO A 442 7.36 2.67 -58.89
C PRO A 442 5.96 2.18 -58.49
N THR A 443 5.18 1.92 -59.52
CA THR A 443 3.79 1.46 -59.47
C THR A 443 3.67 -0.07 -59.34
N THR A 444 2.51 -0.51 -58.86
CA THR A 444 1.85 -1.83 -58.99
C THR A 444 2.09 -2.97 -57.98
N ARG A 445 0.93 -3.42 -57.45
CA ARG A 445 0.44 -4.81 -57.24
C ARG A 445 0.74 -5.59 -55.94
N THR A 446 -0.36 -5.84 -55.22
CA THR A 446 -0.82 -7.08 -54.55
C THR A 446 0.13 -7.81 -53.59
N GLY A 447 -0.21 -7.79 -52.30
CA GLY A 447 0.30 -8.70 -51.27
C GLY A 447 -0.62 -8.69 -50.05
N GLU A 448 -0.94 -9.86 -49.52
CA GLU A 448 -1.81 -10.12 -48.37
C GLU A 448 -1.37 -9.37 -47.09
N PRO A 449 -2.28 -9.03 -46.16
CA PRO A 449 -1.90 -8.45 -44.88
C PRO A 449 -1.19 -9.52 -44.03
N GLN A 450 0.13 -9.38 -43.87
CA GLN A 450 0.88 -10.03 -42.79
C GLN A 450 0.32 -9.57 -41.43
N PRO A 451 0.34 -10.43 -40.39
CA PRO A 451 -0.16 -10.07 -39.07
C PRO A 451 0.72 -8.94 -38.52
N THR A 452 0.12 -7.78 -38.29
CA THR A 452 0.78 -6.65 -37.65
C THR A 452 1.23 -7.06 -36.25
N GLU A 453 2.55 -7.18 -36.05
CA GLU A 453 3.17 -7.32 -34.74
C GLU A 453 2.63 -6.21 -33.82
N THR A 454 1.82 -6.61 -32.84
CA THR A 454 1.18 -5.66 -31.95
C THR A 454 2.21 -5.22 -30.93
N SER A 455 2.72 -4.00 -31.03
CA SER A 455 3.64 -3.44 -30.05
C SER A 455 2.96 -3.44 -28.67
N VAL A 456 3.46 -4.27 -27.75
CA VAL A 456 2.91 -4.36 -26.39
C VAL A 456 3.27 -3.09 -25.64
N SER A 457 2.26 -2.35 -25.18
CA SER A 457 2.47 -1.09 -24.46
C SER A 457 3.25 -1.33 -23.16
N VAL A 458 4.05 -0.33 -22.72
CA VAL A 458 4.79 -0.45 -21.46
C VAL A 458 3.85 -0.66 -20.26
N LEU A 459 2.66 -0.07 -20.32
CA LEU A 459 1.63 -0.27 -19.30
C LEU A 459 1.13 -1.72 -19.25
N ASP A 460 0.99 -2.40 -20.40
CA ASP A 460 0.60 -3.81 -20.44
C ASP A 460 1.73 -4.72 -19.93
N GLN A 461 2.99 -4.38 -20.23
CA GLN A 461 4.14 -5.08 -19.65
C GLN A 461 4.17 -4.92 -18.12
N PHE A 462 3.88 -3.72 -17.60
CA PHE A 462 3.77 -3.48 -16.17
C PHE A 462 2.66 -4.31 -15.53
N ARG A 463 1.47 -4.39 -16.16
CA ARG A 463 0.35 -5.19 -15.66
C ARG A 463 0.64 -6.69 -15.63
N GLU A 464 1.40 -7.21 -16.58
CA GLU A 464 1.85 -8.62 -16.52
C GLU A 464 2.88 -8.83 -15.39
N CYS A 465 3.74 -7.85 -15.12
CA CYS A 465 4.64 -7.86 -13.96
C CYS A 465 3.86 -7.84 -12.63
N GLU A 466 2.85 -6.96 -12.51
CA GLU A 466 1.94 -6.88 -11.37
C GLU A 466 1.19 -8.20 -11.15
N LYS A 467 0.71 -8.84 -12.22
CA LYS A 467 0.10 -10.16 -12.18
C LYS A 467 1.06 -11.23 -11.64
N SER A 468 2.30 -11.25 -12.11
CA SER A 468 3.33 -12.16 -11.60
C SER A 468 3.58 -11.95 -10.11
N PHE A 469 3.70 -10.69 -9.68
CA PHE A 469 3.84 -10.30 -8.28
C PHE A 469 2.68 -10.84 -7.42
N LEU A 470 1.43 -10.72 -7.89
CA LEU A 470 0.26 -11.23 -7.15
C LEU A 470 0.16 -12.75 -7.12
N LEU A 471 0.57 -13.42 -8.20
CA LEU A 471 0.61 -14.89 -8.23
C LEU A 471 1.66 -15.45 -7.26
N GLN A 472 2.80 -14.77 -7.14
CA GLN A 472 3.89 -15.15 -6.21
C GLN A 472 3.52 -14.87 -4.75
N SER A 473 3.01 -13.67 -4.46
CA SER A 473 2.64 -13.26 -3.10
C SER A 473 1.38 -13.96 -2.58
N GLY A 474 0.46 -14.29 -3.47
CA GLY A 474 -0.78 -14.99 -3.16
C GLY A 474 -0.80 -16.43 -3.66
N LEU A 475 -1.79 -16.70 -4.53
CA LEU A 475 -2.36 -18.01 -4.87
C LEU A 475 -1.38 -19.18 -5.08
N SER A 476 -0.24 -18.95 -5.72
CA SER A 476 0.60 -20.05 -6.20
C SER A 476 1.68 -20.48 -5.20
N ARG A 477 2.18 -19.56 -4.36
CA ARG A 477 3.34 -19.85 -3.50
C ARG A 477 3.28 -19.22 -2.10
N CYS A 478 2.36 -18.27 -1.85
CA CYS A 478 2.26 -17.53 -0.59
C CYS A 478 3.60 -16.99 -0.08
N LEU A 479 4.49 -16.57 -1.00
CA LEU A 479 5.83 -16.12 -0.64
C LEU A 479 5.79 -14.65 -0.20
N PRO A 480 6.48 -14.28 0.89
CA PRO A 480 6.74 -12.87 1.19
C PRO A 480 7.38 -12.22 -0.05
N THR A 481 6.70 -11.24 -0.63
CA THR A 481 7.12 -10.61 -1.88
C THR A 481 7.02 -9.09 -1.76
N ALA A 482 8.05 -8.38 -2.22
CA ALA A 482 8.08 -6.93 -2.30
C ALA A 482 8.30 -6.49 -3.75
N PHE A 483 7.60 -5.43 -4.13
CA PHE A 483 7.71 -4.82 -5.45
C PHE A 483 8.63 -3.60 -5.38
N LEU A 484 9.71 -3.60 -6.16
CA LEU A 484 10.64 -2.47 -6.24
C LEU A 484 10.42 -1.71 -7.55
N LEU A 485 10.08 -0.43 -7.42
CA LEU A 485 9.88 0.49 -8.52
C LEU A 485 10.74 1.74 -8.34
N THR A 486 11.40 2.17 -9.42
CA THR A 486 12.22 3.39 -9.47
C THR A 486 11.53 4.47 -10.30
N GLU A 487 11.88 5.73 -10.06
CA GLU A 487 11.35 6.85 -10.83
C GLU A 487 11.58 6.69 -12.34
N THR A 488 12.73 6.17 -12.73
CA THR A 488 13.10 5.92 -14.14
C THR A 488 12.21 4.88 -14.82
N GLN A 489 11.53 4.01 -14.06
CA GLN A 489 10.64 2.98 -14.59
C GLN A 489 9.20 3.50 -14.78
N ILE A 490 8.85 4.66 -14.21
CA ILE A 490 7.53 5.26 -14.29
C ILE A 490 7.46 6.13 -15.56
N VAL A 491 7.20 5.48 -16.69
CA VAL A 491 7.07 6.16 -18.00
C VAL A 491 5.62 6.44 -18.39
N ASP A 492 4.66 5.78 -17.75
CA ASP A 492 3.23 5.94 -17.97
C ASP A 492 2.51 6.19 -16.64
N ASP A 493 1.69 7.25 -16.58
CA ASP A 493 0.94 7.62 -15.38
C ASP A 493 -0.08 6.54 -14.94
N GLY A 494 -0.49 5.66 -15.85
CA GLY A 494 -1.32 4.49 -15.57
C GLY A 494 -0.67 3.53 -14.57
N ILE A 495 0.66 3.46 -14.52
CA ILE A 495 1.41 2.67 -13.53
C ILE A 495 1.07 3.15 -12.11
N LEU A 496 1.08 4.46 -11.88
CA LEU A 496 0.74 5.04 -10.58
C LEU A 496 -0.74 4.82 -10.21
N GLN A 497 -1.62 4.79 -11.20
CA GLN A 497 -3.04 4.49 -10.99
C GLN A 497 -3.26 3.03 -10.57
N ASP A 498 -2.57 2.09 -11.22
CA ASP A 498 -2.68 0.67 -10.91
C ASP A 498 -2.07 0.38 -9.51
N ILE A 499 -0.92 0.98 -9.17
CA ILE A 499 -0.35 0.94 -7.82
C ILE A 499 -1.31 1.51 -6.77
N ASN A 500 -1.94 2.65 -7.04
CA ASN A 500 -2.90 3.24 -6.10
C ASN A 500 -4.10 2.31 -5.87
N THR A 501 -4.55 1.61 -6.92
CA THR A 501 -5.65 0.64 -6.87
C THR A 501 -5.26 -0.56 -6.01
N LEU A 502 -4.06 -1.11 -6.22
CA LEU A 502 -3.49 -2.21 -5.45
C LEU A 502 -3.34 -1.82 -3.96
N LEU A 503 -2.78 -0.65 -3.66
CA LEU A 503 -2.61 -0.17 -2.29
C LEU A 503 -3.95 0.11 -1.60
N SER A 504 -4.98 0.54 -2.33
CA SER A 504 -6.27 0.92 -1.76
C SER A 504 -7.22 -0.25 -1.60
N THR A 505 -7.37 -1.06 -2.65
CA THR A 505 -8.37 -2.15 -2.73
C THR A 505 -7.75 -3.54 -2.64
N GLY A 506 -6.48 -3.70 -3.07
CA GLY A 506 -5.87 -5.01 -3.27
C GLY A 506 -6.34 -5.72 -4.55
N GLU A 507 -7.18 -5.07 -5.37
CA GLU A 507 -7.66 -5.60 -6.65
C GLU A 507 -6.79 -5.06 -7.81
N VAL A 508 -6.79 -5.79 -8.94
CA VAL A 508 -6.13 -5.40 -10.19
C VAL A 508 -7.16 -5.31 -11.30
N LYS A 509 -6.90 -4.49 -12.32
CA LYS A 509 -7.82 -4.28 -13.43
C LYS A 509 -8.04 -5.55 -14.29
N SER A 510 -9.21 -5.57 -14.93
CA SER A 510 -9.93 -6.66 -15.62
C SER A 510 -9.13 -7.77 -16.34
N PRO A 511 -8.09 -7.51 -17.16
CA PRO A 511 -7.42 -8.59 -17.89
C PRO A 511 -6.69 -9.57 -16.96
N VAL A 512 -6.08 -9.04 -15.89
CA VAL A 512 -5.35 -9.82 -14.90
C VAL A 512 -6.31 -10.56 -13.98
N GLN A 513 -7.39 -9.90 -13.57
CA GLN A 513 -8.38 -10.48 -12.65
C GLN A 513 -9.10 -11.70 -13.24
N THR A 514 -9.45 -11.67 -14.52
CA THR A 514 -10.11 -12.82 -15.18
C THR A 514 -9.23 -14.08 -15.17
N VAL A 515 -7.91 -13.91 -15.36
CA VAL A 515 -6.94 -15.02 -15.32
C VAL A 515 -6.71 -15.52 -13.89
N LEU A 516 -6.67 -14.60 -12.91
CA LEU A 516 -6.55 -14.95 -11.50
C LEU A 516 -7.78 -15.73 -11.00
N GLU A 517 -8.99 -15.27 -11.33
CA GLU A 517 -10.25 -15.94 -10.96
C GLU A 517 -10.38 -17.32 -11.62
N ALA A 518 -9.92 -17.47 -12.86
CA ALA A 518 -9.85 -18.78 -13.51
C ALA A 518 -8.96 -19.74 -12.72
N LYS A 519 -7.76 -19.32 -12.31
CA LYS A 519 -6.85 -20.17 -11.53
C LYS A 519 -7.41 -20.54 -10.15
N VAL A 520 -8.06 -19.61 -9.45
CA VAL A 520 -8.71 -19.86 -8.14
C VAL A 520 -9.80 -20.92 -8.23
N ARG A 521 -10.55 -20.98 -9.35
CA ARG A 521 -11.62 -21.97 -9.53
C ARG A 521 -11.10 -23.39 -9.82
N PHE A 522 -9.83 -23.53 -10.20
CA PHE A 522 -9.19 -24.81 -10.53
C PHE A 522 -8.13 -25.26 -9.51
N SER A 523 -7.89 -24.48 -8.46
CA SER A 523 -7.10 -24.83 -7.26
C SER A 523 -8.04 -25.14 -6.11
#